data_AF-A0A852LGY4-F1
#
_entry.id   AF-A0A852LGY4-F1
#
_cell.length_a   1.000
_cell.length_b   1.000
_cell.length_c   1.000
_cell.angle_alpha   90.00
_cell.angle_beta   90.00
_cell.angle_gamma   90.00
#
_symmetry.space_group_name_H-M   'P 1'
#
loop_
_entity.id
_entity.type
_entity.pdbx_description
1 polymer ?
#
loop_
_entity_poly.entity_id
_entity_poly.type
_entity_poly.pdbx_seq_one_letter_code
_entity_poly.pdbx_strand_id
1 'polypeptide(L)' 'SCAGPQRGECVCGTCRCRDGFGGSGCGCELGRDRCVSGGLECSGHGSCVCGTCRCQPGYVGPLCAHCPSCQTPCQRLR' A
#
# COMPACT_ATOMS: atom_id res chain seq x y z
N SER A 1 -2.38 20.71 -8.30
CA SER A 1 -3.17 20.79 -7.05
C SER A 1 -2.60 19.79 -6.05
N CYS A 2 -2.42 20.17 -4.77
CA CYS A 2 -1.71 19.37 -3.76
C CYS A 2 -2.65 18.44 -2.95
N ALA A 3 -3.51 17.69 -3.64
CA ALA A 3 -4.50 16.76 -3.05
C ALA A 3 -5.45 17.36 -1.98
N GLY A 4 -5.52 18.70 -1.89
CA GLY A 4 -6.39 19.44 -0.99
C GLY A 4 -5.68 19.93 0.28
N PRO A 5 -6.27 20.93 0.98
CA PRO A 5 -5.62 21.61 2.09
C PRO A 5 -5.33 20.69 3.28
N GLN A 6 -6.05 19.58 3.43
CA GLN A 6 -5.81 18.59 4.49
C GLN A 6 -4.59 17.69 4.24
N ARG A 7 -4.09 17.64 3.00
CA ARG A 7 -2.99 16.75 2.60
C ARG A 7 -1.72 17.51 2.27
N GLY A 8 -1.84 18.72 1.73
CA GLY A 8 -0.69 19.55 1.43
C GLY A 8 -1.05 21.00 1.17
N GLU A 9 -0.01 21.82 1.17
CA GLU A 9 -0.06 23.25 0.87
C GLU A 9 0.82 23.52 -0.36
N CYS A 10 0.36 24.39 -1.26
CA CYS A 10 1.17 24.82 -2.40
C CYS A 10 2.06 25.99 -1.98
N VAL A 11 3.38 25.80 -2.03
CA VAL A 11 4.38 26.82 -1.68
C VAL A 11 5.29 27.01 -2.89
N CYS A 12 5.21 28.18 -3.53
CA CYS A 12 6.01 28.54 -4.71
C CYS A 12 6.01 27.47 -5.83
N GLY A 13 4.84 26.89 -6.12
CA GLY A 13 4.68 25.86 -7.16
C GLY A 13 5.07 24.44 -6.75
N THR A 14 5.57 24.25 -5.53
CA THR A 14 5.89 22.93 -4.96
C THR A 14 4.87 22.57 -3.88
N CYS A 15 4.42 21.31 -3.85
CA CYS A 15 3.53 20.85 -2.80
C CYS A 15 4.32 20.47 -1.54
N ARG A 16 4.07 21.18 -0.44
CA ARG A 16 4.54 20.83 0.90
C ARG A 16 3.50 19.93 1.56
N CYS A 17 3.79 18.65 1.68
CA CYS A 17 2.85 17.67 2.24
C CYS A 17 2.81 17.76 3.76
N ARG A 18 1.62 17.49 4.31
CA ARG A 18 1.41 17.34 5.75
C ARG A 18 1.84 15.94 6.21
N ASP A 19 1.97 15.77 7.52
CA ASP A 19 2.34 14.48 8.11
C ASP A 19 1.44 13.34 7.64
N GLY A 20 2.05 12.21 7.30
CA GLY A 20 1.35 11.05 6.76
C GLY A 20 1.03 11.14 5.27
N PHE A 21 1.42 12.20 4.56
CA PHE A 21 1.24 12.32 3.10
C PHE A 21 2.55 12.60 2.36
N GLY A 22 2.64 12.16 1.12
CA GLY A 22 3.83 12.31 0.28
C GLY A 22 3.55 12.35 -1.22
N GLY A 23 4.63 12.37 -1.99
CA GLY A 23 4.61 12.52 -3.45
C GLY A 23 4.49 13.97 -3.89
N SER A 24 4.74 14.22 -5.17
CA SER A 24 4.76 15.57 -5.77
C SER A 24 3.44 16.34 -5.65
N GLY A 25 2.33 15.64 -5.45
CA GLY A 25 1.00 16.23 -5.22
C GLY A 25 0.38 15.91 -3.87
N CYS A 26 1.12 15.33 -2.91
CA CYS A 26 0.60 14.92 -1.59
C CYS A 26 -0.57 13.92 -1.61
N GLY A 27 -0.75 13.20 -2.72
CA GLY A 27 -1.78 12.18 -2.87
C GLY A 27 -1.43 10.83 -2.24
N CYS A 28 -0.15 10.61 -1.93
CA CYS A 28 0.34 9.34 -1.40
C CYS A 28 0.14 9.30 0.13
N GLU A 29 -0.64 8.35 0.64
CA GLU A 29 -0.75 8.12 2.09
C GLU A 29 0.45 7.30 2.57
N LEU A 30 1.27 7.87 3.45
CA LEU A 30 2.44 7.22 4.03
C LEU A 30 2.07 6.31 5.21
N GLY A 31 0.83 6.39 5.69
CA GLY A 31 0.29 5.50 6.72
C GLY A 31 0.30 4.04 6.26
N ARG A 32 0.73 3.15 7.15
CA ARG A 32 0.87 1.70 6.88
C ARG A 32 -0.33 0.90 7.37
N ASP A 33 -1.25 1.53 8.10
CA ASP A 33 -2.36 0.86 8.79
C ASP A 33 -3.25 0.07 7.83
N ARG A 34 -3.41 0.55 6.59
CA ARG A 34 -4.18 -0.13 5.54
C ARG A 34 -3.45 -1.29 4.87
N CYS A 35 -2.14 -1.37 5.07
CA CYS A 35 -1.28 -2.40 4.51
C CYS A 35 -0.95 -3.50 5.52
N VAL A 36 -1.21 -3.30 6.82
CA VAL A 36 -0.87 -4.27 7.87
C VAL A 36 -2.09 -5.13 8.20
N SER A 37 -1.91 -6.45 8.18
CA SER A 37 -2.92 -7.40 8.63
C SER A 37 -2.27 -8.48 9.47
N GLY A 38 -2.82 -8.72 10.67
CA GLY A 38 -2.23 -9.67 11.64
C GLY A 38 -0.79 -9.31 12.05
N GLY A 39 -0.42 -8.03 11.99
CA GLY A 39 0.94 -7.55 12.28
C GLY A 39 1.93 -7.69 11.12
N LEU A 40 1.51 -8.21 9.96
CA LEU A 40 2.34 -8.35 8.77
C LEU A 40 1.98 -7.30 7.71
N GLU A 41 2.97 -6.55 7.23
CA GLU A 41 2.80 -5.66 6.09
C GLU A 41 2.59 -6.48 4.82
N CYS A 42 1.47 -6.25 4.13
CA CYS A 42 1.07 -6.94 2.92
C CYS A 42 1.15 -8.46 3.05
N SER A 43 0.75 -8.98 4.21
CA SER A 43 0.83 -10.39 4.58
C SER A 43 2.23 -11.01 4.46
N GLY A 44 3.28 -10.17 4.43
CA GLY A 44 4.67 -10.59 4.17
C GLY A 44 5.00 -10.82 2.69
N HIS A 45 4.06 -10.58 1.78
CA HIS A 45 4.16 -10.88 0.36
C HIS A 45 4.14 -9.64 -0.54
N GLY A 46 4.61 -8.52 -0.02
CA GLY A 46 4.63 -7.26 -0.76
C GLY A 46 5.25 -6.13 0.04
N SER A 47 5.10 -4.92 -0.47
CA SER A 47 5.53 -3.70 0.23
C SER A 47 4.42 -2.66 0.16
N CYS A 48 4.21 -1.92 1.25
CA CYS A 48 3.22 -0.85 1.26
C CYS A 48 3.73 0.38 0.49
N VAL A 49 3.01 0.78 -0.55
CA VAL A 49 3.32 1.96 -1.36
C VAL A 49 2.07 2.83 -1.40
N CYS A 50 2.14 4.03 -0.82
CA CYS A 50 1.02 4.98 -0.78
C CYS A 50 -0.28 4.40 -0.19
N GLY A 51 -0.17 3.63 0.90
CA GLY A 51 -1.31 2.99 1.56
C GLY A 51 -1.90 1.81 0.79
N THR A 52 -1.23 1.35 -0.27
CA THR A 52 -1.64 0.21 -1.09
C THR A 52 -0.51 -0.83 -1.15
N CYS A 53 -0.84 -2.11 -1.01
CA CYS A 53 0.15 -3.16 -1.12
C CYS A 53 0.56 -3.42 -2.56
N ARG A 54 1.86 -3.34 -2.83
CA ARG A 54 2.45 -3.80 -4.08
C ARG A 54 2.92 -5.24 -3.90
N CYS A 55 2.14 -6.18 -4.39
CA CYS A 55 2.38 -7.61 -4.20
C CYS A 55 3.58 -8.13 -4.97
N GLN A 56 4.23 -9.14 -4.41
CA GLN A 56 5.21 -9.97 -5.09
C GLN A 56 4.51 -10.83 -6.18
N PRO A 57 5.23 -11.25 -7.23
CA PRO A 57 4.67 -12.10 -8.27
C PRO A 57 3.99 -13.35 -7.71
N GLY A 58 2.79 -13.65 -8.18
CA GLY A 58 1.99 -14.79 -7.72
C GLY A 58 1.06 -14.49 -6.54
N TYR A 59 1.22 -13.36 -5.86
CA TYR A 59 0.33 -12.90 -4.80
C TYR A 59 -0.63 -11.81 -5.28
N VAL A 60 -1.86 -11.85 -4.80
CA VAL A 60 -2.96 -10.96 -5.21
C VAL A 60 -3.82 -10.52 -4.02
N GLY A 61 -4.64 -9.51 -4.27
CA GLY A 61 -5.55 -8.92 -3.28
C GLY A 61 -4.95 -7.67 -2.60
N PRO A 62 -5.77 -6.97 -1.80
CA PRO A 62 -5.40 -5.67 -1.22
C PRO A 62 -4.25 -5.77 -0.20
N LEU A 63 -4.02 -6.96 0.35
CA LEU A 63 -2.97 -7.25 1.34
C LEU A 63 -2.05 -8.39 0.86
N CYS A 64 -2.08 -8.76 -0.41
CA CYS A 64 -1.25 -9.84 -0.98
C CYS A 64 -1.39 -11.19 -0.26
N ALA A 65 -2.53 -11.45 0.38
CA ALA A 65 -2.76 -12.65 1.18
C ALA A 65 -3.05 -13.90 0.33
N HIS A 66 -3.44 -13.72 -0.93
CA HIS A 66 -3.89 -14.82 -1.78
C HIS A 66 -2.84 -15.14 -2.82
N CYS A 67 -2.52 -16.43 -2.99
CA CYS A 67 -1.63 -16.90 -4.04
C CYS A 67 -2.34 -17.99 -4.86
N PRO A 68 -2.92 -17.66 -6.03
CA PRO A 68 -3.71 -18.61 -6.83
C PRO A 68 -2.90 -19.81 -7.31
N SER A 69 -1.59 -19.62 -7.49
CA SER A 69 -0.66 -20.67 -7.91
C SER A 69 -0.06 -21.44 -6.73
N CYS A 70 -0.26 -21.00 -5.50
CA CYS A 70 0.21 -21.70 -4.32
C CYS A 70 -0.77 -22.83 -4.02
N GLN A 71 -0.38 -24.05 -4.37
CA GLN A 71 -1.12 -25.23 -3.97
C GLN A 71 -1.07 -25.33 -2.45
N THR A 72 -2.22 -25.14 -1.80
CA THR A 72 -2.31 -25.49 -0.39
C THR A 72 -2.14 -27.01 -0.24
N PRO A 73 -1.71 -27.52 0.93
CA PRO A 73 -1.66 -28.95 1.17
C PRO A 73 -2.97 -29.67 0.83
N CYS A 74 -4.11 -28.99 1.05
CA CYS A 74 -5.45 -29.47 0.69
C CYS A 74 -5.69 -29.58 -0.82
N GLN A 75 -5.06 -28.73 -1.64
CA GLN A 75 -5.17 -28.79 -3.10
C GLN A 75 -4.27 -29.86 -3.72
N ARG A 76 -3.21 -30.27 -3.02
CA ARG A 76 -2.22 -31.25 -3.50
C ARG A 76 -2.61 -32.72 -3.23
N LEU A 77 -3.71 -32.95 -2.50
CA LEU A 77 -4.25 -34.28 -2.16
C LEU A 77 -5.46 -34.71 -3.02
N ARG A 78 -5.70 -34.03 -4.15
CA ARG A 78 -6.78 -34.37 -5.09
C ARG A 78 -6.31 -35.32 -6.17
#